data_AF-A0A1M6D343-F1
#
_entry.id   AF-A0A1M6D343-F1
#
_cell.length_a   1.000
_cell.length_b   1.000
_cell.length_c   1.000
_cell.angle_alpha   90.00
_cell.angle_beta   90.00
_cell.angle_gamma   90.00
#
_symmetry.space_group_name_H-M   'P 1'
#
loop_
_entity.id
_entity.type
_entity.pdbx_description
1 polymer ?
#
loop_
_entity_poly.entity_id
_entity_poly.type
_entity_poly.pdbx_seq_one_letter_code
_entity_poly.pdbx_strand_id
1 'polypeptide(L)'
;MTQNNFNLDFESFQLLLLQMAQQRSVDELLQLVTSSLASNCNVALARVWMITPGDICNTCNEYAVCQDKSSCLHLMASRGLSIDNTTNWNTR
;
A
#
# COMPACT_ATOMS: atom_id res chain seq x y z
N MET A 1 15.69 -0.69 25.77
CA MET A 1 14.34 -0.29 25.32
C MET A 1 14.52 0.94 24.44
N THR A 2 14.70 0.74 23.14
CA THR A 2 14.84 1.82 22.17
C THR A 2 13.50 2.53 22.05
N GLN A 3 13.47 3.83 22.36
CA GLN A 3 12.29 4.66 22.14
C GLN A 3 11.98 4.68 20.64
N ASN A 4 10.87 4.02 20.27
CA ASN A 4 10.27 4.10 18.94
C ASN A 4 9.69 5.50 18.74
N ASN A 5 10.53 6.45 18.33
CA ASN A 5 10.06 7.71 17.79
C ASN A 5 9.69 7.47 16.33
N PHE A 6 8.43 7.11 16.10
CA PHE A 6 7.81 7.20 14.79
C PHE A 6 7.68 8.68 14.42
N ASN A 7 8.78 9.28 13.97
CA ASN A 7 8.79 10.66 13.50
C ASN A 7 8.58 10.62 11.98
N LEU A 8 7.33 10.76 11.59
CA LEU A 8 6.97 11.16 10.25
C LEU A 8 7.42 12.62 10.11
N ASP A 9 8.60 12.82 9.53
CA ASP A 9 9.12 14.17 9.39
C ASP A 9 8.17 15.01 8.52
N PHE A 10 7.88 16.22 8.99
CA PHE A 10 6.86 17.08 8.39
C PHE A 10 7.20 17.50 6.95
N GLU A 11 8.49 17.64 6.65
CA GLU A 11 9.00 18.03 5.34
C GLU A 11 8.74 16.96 4.27
N SER A 12 8.99 15.69 4.60
CA SER A 12 8.69 14.52 3.76
C SER A 12 7.20 14.41 3.46
N PHE A 13 6.33 14.74 4.40
CA PHE A 13 4.88 14.79 4.13
C PHE A 13 4.51 15.90 3.16
N GLN A 14 5.08 17.10 3.32
CA GLN A 14 4.84 18.20 2.38
C GLN A 14 5.31 17.85 0.98
N LEU A 15 6.50 17.26 0.85
CA LEU A 15 7.04 16.79 -0.44
C LEU A 15 6.14 15.70 -1.04
N LEU A 16 5.68 14.74 -0.25
CA LEU A 16 4.76 13.71 -0.70
C LEU A 16 3.46 14.32 -1.24
N LEU A 17 2.85 15.27 -0.52
CA LEU A 17 1.62 15.94 -0.96
C LEU A 17 1.83 16.69 -2.29
N LEU A 18 2.97 17.35 -2.47
CA LEU A 18 3.33 18.01 -3.73
C LEU A 18 3.54 17.00 -4.87
N GLN A 19 4.17 15.86 -4.60
CA GLN A 19 4.37 14.79 -5.59
C GLN A 19 3.05 14.13 -5.97
N MET A 20 2.14 13.93 -5.00
CA MET A 20 0.80 13.39 -5.23
C MET A 20 0.00 14.29 -6.18
N ALA A 21 0.06 15.61 -6.00
CA ALA A 21 -0.64 16.57 -6.85
C ALA A 21 -0.18 16.55 -8.32
N GLN A 22 1.01 16.01 -8.61
CA GLN A 22 1.56 15.89 -9.96
C GLN A 22 1.15 14.58 -10.66
N GLN A 23 0.65 13.59 -9.92
CA GLN A 23 0.28 12.30 -10.50
C GLN A 23 -0.99 12.43 -11.36
N ARG A 24 -0.98 11.81 -12.54
CA ARG A 24 -2.12 11.79 -13.47
C ARG A 24 -2.82 10.43 -13.53
N SER A 25 -2.38 9.49 -12.70
CA SER A 25 -2.93 8.16 -12.56
C SER A 25 -3.18 7.85 -11.09
N VAL A 26 -4.34 7.27 -10.79
CA VAL A 26 -4.66 6.79 -9.44
C VAL A 26 -3.69 5.67 -9.04
N ASP A 27 -3.36 4.75 -9.95
CA ASP A 27 -2.40 3.69 -9.68
C ASP A 27 -1.02 4.23 -9.29
N GLU A 28 -0.50 5.21 -10.04
CA GLU A 28 0.80 5.84 -9.76
C GLU A 28 0.78 6.58 -8.42
N LEU A 29 -0.32 7.30 -8.12
CA LEU A 29 -0.51 7.98 -6.85
C LEU A 29 -0.50 7.01 -5.66
N LEU A 30 -1.22 5.89 -5.76
CA LEU A 30 -1.27 4.90 -4.69
C LEU A 30 0.08 4.18 -4.49
N GLN A 31 0.81 3.92 -5.58
CA GLN A 31 2.17 3.40 -5.50
C GLN A 31 3.15 4.39 -4.87
N LEU A 32 3.04 5.68 -5.20
CA LEU A 32 3.83 6.76 -4.60
C LEU A 32 3.60 6.83 -3.08
N VAL A 33 2.33 6.87 -2.66
CA VAL A 33 1.97 6.95 -1.24
C VAL A 33 2.50 5.75 -0.46
N THR A 34 2.25 4.52 -0.93
CA THR A 34 2.74 3.32 -0.23
C THR A 34 4.27 3.24 -0.21
N SER A 35 4.94 3.68 -1.28
CA SER A 35 6.41 3.72 -1.34
C SER A 35 7.01 4.73 -0.38
N SER A 36 6.42 5.93 -0.28
CA SER A 36 6.88 6.97 0.64
C SER A 36 6.62 6.62 2.11
N LEU A 37 5.49 5.97 2.42
CA LEU A 37 5.24 5.48 3.78
C LEU A 37 6.22 4.37 4.17
N ALA A 38 6.47 3.41 3.26
CA ALA A 38 7.36 2.29 3.51
C ALA A 38 8.86 2.65 3.45
N SER A 39 9.24 3.87 3.04
CA SER A 39 10.63 4.31 3.13
C SER A 39 11.04 4.69 4.57
N ASN A 40 10.08 4.86 5.48
CA ASN A 40 10.38 5.03 6.89
C ASN A 40 10.80 3.70 7.51
N CYS A 41 11.94 3.65 8.19
CA CYS A 41 12.48 2.44 8.81
C CYS A 41 11.58 1.82 9.90
N ASN A 42 10.61 2.57 10.41
CA ASN A 42 9.63 2.07 11.38
C ASN A 42 8.37 1.49 10.72
N VAL A 43 8.25 1.55 9.38
CA VAL A 43 7.13 1.00 8.62
C VAL A 43 7.59 -0.27 7.90
N ALA A 44 7.15 -1.42 8.37
CA ALA A 44 7.45 -2.70 7.72
C ALA A 44 6.63 -2.91 6.42
N LEU A 45 5.40 -2.40 6.38
CA LEU A 45 4.45 -2.61 5.30
C LEU A 45 3.43 -1.48 5.23
N ALA A 46 3.20 -0.96 4.02
CA ALA A 46 2.11 -0.04 3.70
C ALA A 46 1.25 -0.64 2.58
N ARG A 47 -0.08 -0.63 2.76
CA ARG A 47 -1.04 -1.14 1.77
C ARG A 47 -2.23 -0.22 1.63
N VAL A 48 -2.71 -0.07 0.40
CA VAL A 48 -3.99 0.55 0.09
C VAL A 48 -4.90 -0.50 -0.51
N TRP A 49 -6.05 -0.67 0.13
CA TRP A 49 -7.13 -1.54 -0.33
C TRP A 49 -8.33 -0.69 -0.71
N MET A 50 -8.97 -1.01 -1.82
CA MET A 50 -10.20 -0.34 -2.25
C MET A 50 -11.32 -1.36 -2.48
N ILE A 51 -12.54 -0.95 -2.18
CA ILE A 51 -13.73 -1.73 -2.51
C ILE A 51 -14.15 -1.32 -3.92
N THR A 52 -14.16 -2.27 -4.84
CA THR A 52 -14.54 -2.08 -6.25
C THR A 52 -15.41 -3.25 -6.71
N PRO A 53 -16.06 -3.18 -7.89
CA PRO A 53 -16.82 -4.30 -8.42
C PRO A 53 -16.00 -5.58 -8.46
N GLY A 54 -16.64 -6.72 -8.23
CA GLY A 54 -15.99 -8.03 -8.24
C GLY A 54 -15.66 -8.55 -9.64
N ASP A 55 -14.76 -7.86 -10.34
CA ASP A 55 -14.40 -8.13 -11.74
C ASP A 55 -13.24 -9.13 -11.91
N ILE A 56 -12.36 -9.26 -10.92
CA ILE A 56 -11.22 -10.20 -10.93
C ILE A 56 -11.39 -11.39 -9.98
N CYS A 57 -12.59 -11.60 -9.42
CA CYS A 57 -12.73 -12.57 -8.33
C CYS A 57 -12.45 -14.02 -8.81
N ASN A 58 -12.46 -14.31 -10.12
CA ASN A 58 -12.01 -15.60 -10.70
C ASN A 58 -10.51 -15.91 -10.49
N THR A 59 -9.67 -14.90 -10.27
CA THR A 59 -8.23 -15.05 -9.98
C THR A 59 -7.90 -14.64 -8.55
N CYS A 60 -8.91 -14.38 -7.72
CA CYS A 60 -8.73 -13.98 -6.32
C CYS A 60 -8.43 -15.21 -5.45
N ASN A 61 -7.39 -15.12 -4.63
CA ASN A 61 -7.01 -16.18 -3.68
C ASN A 61 -8.13 -16.49 -2.67
N GLU A 62 -8.94 -15.48 -2.32
CA GLU A 62 -10.03 -15.60 -1.34
C GLU A 62 -11.37 -15.99 -1.97
N TYR A 63 -11.41 -16.34 -3.27
CA TYR A 63 -12.65 -16.61 -3.99
C TYR A 63 -13.54 -17.66 -3.30
N ALA A 64 -12.94 -18.72 -2.78
CA ALA A 64 -13.65 -19.83 -2.14
C ALA A 64 -14.40 -19.42 -0.86
N VAL A 65 -13.90 -18.41 -0.14
CA VAL A 65 -14.49 -17.92 1.12
C VAL A 65 -15.27 -16.61 0.94
N CYS A 66 -15.19 -15.99 -0.24
CA CYS A 66 -15.87 -14.75 -0.58
C CYS A 66 -17.40 -14.96 -0.74
N GLN A 67 -18.15 -14.49 0.25
CA GLN A 67 -19.62 -14.62 0.31
C GLN A 67 -20.33 -13.74 -0.72
N ASP A 68 -19.86 -12.50 -0.90
CA ASP A 68 -20.40 -11.54 -1.87
C ASP A 68 -19.35 -11.22 -2.94
N LYS A 69 -19.66 -11.54 -4.20
CA LYS A 69 -18.79 -11.35 -5.37
C LYS A 69 -19.19 -10.11 -6.20
N SER A 70 -20.14 -9.31 -5.72
CA SER A 70 -20.55 -8.07 -6.39
C SER A 70 -19.55 -6.93 -6.15
N SER A 71 -18.96 -6.89 -4.96
CA SER A 71 -17.91 -5.94 -4.56
C SER A 71 -16.80 -6.68 -3.82
N CYS A 72 -15.59 -6.64 -4.34
CA CYS A 72 -14.43 -7.33 -3.77
C CYS A 72 -13.49 -6.27 -3.12
N LEU A 73 -12.59 -6.70 -2.23
CA LEU A 73 -11.54 -5.84 -1.65
C LEU A 73 -10.25 -6.03 -2.48
N HIS A 74 -9.86 -4.99 -3.22
CA HIS A 74 -8.75 -5.05 -4.16
C HIS A 74 -7.50 -4.42 -3.55
N LEU A 75 -6.39 -5.15 -3.57
CA LEU A 75 -5.09 -4.60 -3.20
C LEU A 75 -4.60 -3.69 -4.32
N MET A 76 -4.69 -2.39 -4.11
CA MET A 76 -4.38 -1.39 -5.14
C MET A 76 -2.93 -0.90 -5.05
N ALA A 77 -2.31 -0.95 -3.88
CA ALA A 77 -0.88 -0.72 -3.76
C ALA A 77 -0.34 -1.42 -2.52
N SER A 78 0.87 -1.97 -2.63
CA SER A 78 1.56 -2.63 -1.52
C SER A 78 3.05 -2.33 -1.61
N ARG A 79 3.65 -1.93 -0.48
CA ARG A 79 5.10 -1.80 -0.35
C ARG A 79 5.53 -2.29 1.01
N GLY A 80 6.44 -3.25 1.04
CA GLY A 80 7.01 -3.75 2.27
C GLY A 80 8.19 -4.68 2.01
N LEU A 81 9.08 -4.75 3.00
CA LEU A 81 10.29 -5.57 2.95
C LEU A 81 10.50 -6.16 4.33
N SER A 82 10.77 -7.46 4.38
CA SER A 82 11.14 -8.12 5.63
C SER A 82 12.46 -7.58 6.17
N ILE A 83 12.67 -7.69 7.48
CA ILE A 83 13.87 -7.15 8.16
C ILE A 83 15.17 -7.82 7.66
N ASP A 84 15.09 -9.07 7.20
CA ASP A 84 16.20 -9.81 6.59
C ASP A 84 16.40 -9.49 5.09
N ASN A 85 15.60 -8.59 4.53
CA ASN A 85 15.59 -8.18 3.13
C ASN A 85 15.36 -9.32 2.12
N THR A 86 14.86 -10.48 2.56
CA THR A 86 14.65 -11.64 1.67
C THR A 86 13.27 -11.65 1.03
N THR A 87 12.27 -11.13 1.74
CA THR A 87 10.86 -11.25 1.37
C THR A 87 10.30 -9.88 1.06
N ASN A 88 9.88 -9.71 -0.19
CA ASN A 88 9.23 -8.51 -0.66
C ASN A 88 7.70 -8.69 -0.63
N TRP A 89 6.99 -7.71 -0.08
CA TRP A 89 5.53 -7.73 0.05
C TRP A 89 4.82 -6.81 -0.94
N ASN A 90 5.39 -6.54 -2.11
CA ASN A 90 4.85 -5.62 -3.11
C ASN A 90 3.72 -6.22 -3.98
N THR A 91 3.44 -7.51 -3.88
CA THR A 91 2.47 -8.17 -4.75
C THR A 91 1.03 -7.72 -4.46
N ARG A 92 0.29 -7.44 -5.53
CA ARG A 92 -1.18 -7.32 -5.55
C ARG A 92 -1.81 -8.70 -5.57
#